data_AF-A0A7C8YTA3-F1
#
_entry.id   AF-A0A7C8YTA3-F1
#
_cell.length_a   1.000
_cell.length_b   1.000
_cell.length_c   1.000
_cell.angle_alpha   90.00
_cell.angle_beta   90.00
_cell.angle_gamma   90.00
#
_symmetry.space_group_name_H-M   'P 1'
#
loop_
_entity.id
_entity.type
_entity.pdbx_description
1 polymer ?
#
loop_
_entity_poly.entity_id
_entity_poly.type
_entity_poly.pdbx_seq_one_letter_code
_entity_poly.pdbx_strand_id
1 'polypeptide(L)'
;FDINLPPDYPYVPPLVHYHSCGLRLNPNLYESGKVCLSLLNTWTGTGFEVWNPGTSTILQVLLSLQALVLNEKPYFNEAGYDTQIGRAEGEKNSISYNENAYLGTCKSILYLLRKPPKHFEGLIQEHFERHSRHILSACKAYMEGAPTGFETCTEHAKGNSAGFRIMLEKLFPKLVEAFSNMRIDCMQFI
;
A
#
# COMPACT_ATOMS: atom_id res chain seq x y z
N PHE A 1 1.39 4.05 10.56
CA PHE A 1 1.49 5.52 10.54
C PHE A 1 1.63 5.98 11.96
N ASP A 2 2.42 7.03 12.23
CA ASP A 2 2.37 7.75 13.49
C ASP A 2 1.53 9.00 13.31
N ILE A 3 0.70 9.32 14.30
CA ILE A 3 -0.14 10.51 14.33
C ILE A 3 0.19 11.27 15.61
N ASN A 4 0.73 12.47 15.46
CA ASN A 4 1.06 13.35 16.57
C ASN A 4 0.15 14.58 16.55
N LEU A 5 -0.45 14.89 17.70
CA LEU A 5 -1.26 16.10 17.88
C LEU A 5 -0.35 17.21 18.43
N PRO A 6 0.01 18.22 17.63
CA PRO A 6 0.87 19.31 18.11
C PRO A 6 0.15 20.17 19.17
N PRO A 7 0.87 21.00 19.94
CA PRO A 7 0.28 21.88 20.95
C PRO A 7 -0.83 22.80 20.41
N ASP A 8 -0.75 23.21 19.15
CA ASP A 8 -1.72 24.08 18.50
C ASP A 8 -2.93 23.32 17.91
N TYR A 9 -3.03 22.00 18.08
CA TYR A 9 -4.21 21.24 17.67
C TYR A 9 -5.45 21.67 18.49
N PRO A 10 -6.63 21.90 17.88
CA PRO A 10 -7.00 21.61 16.49
C PRO A 10 -6.83 22.77 15.51
N TYR A 11 -6.21 23.89 15.90
CA TYR A 11 -6.02 25.04 15.00
C TYR A 11 -5.08 24.73 13.82
N VAL A 12 -4.20 23.73 14.00
CA VAL A 12 -3.39 23.11 12.93
C VAL A 12 -3.72 21.61 12.82
N PRO A 13 -3.53 20.98 11.64
CA PRO A 13 -3.80 19.55 11.47
C PRO A 13 -2.86 18.66 12.31
N PRO A 14 -3.21 17.38 12.51
CA PRO A 14 -2.28 16.41 13.07
C PRO A 14 -1.06 16.24 12.18
N LEU A 15 0.10 15.96 12.76
CA LEU A 15 1.29 15.54 12.02
C LEU A 15 1.21 14.04 11.79
N VAL A 16 1.28 13.61 10.52
CA VAL A 16 1.22 12.19 10.14
C VAL A 16 2.52 11.76 9.50
N HIS A 17 3.08 10.65 10.00
CA HIS A 17 4.27 10.02 9.46
C HIS A 17 3.97 8.60 8.96
N TYR A 18 4.38 8.30 7.74
CA TYR A 18 4.28 6.97 7.15
C TYR A 18 5.57 6.17 7.38
N HIS A 19 5.45 4.97 7.94
CA HIS A 19 6.58 4.05 8.10
C HIS A 19 6.87 3.36 6.76
N SER A 20 7.58 4.08 5.88
CA SER A 20 7.86 3.67 4.50
C SER A 20 8.78 2.45 4.37
N CYS A 21 9.60 2.18 5.38
CA CYS A 21 10.71 1.21 5.31
C CYS A 21 11.65 1.45 4.12
N GLY A 22 11.81 2.71 3.68
CA GLY A 22 12.60 3.08 2.52
C GLY A 22 11.96 2.72 1.18
N LEU A 23 10.65 2.48 1.16
CA LEU A 23 9.89 2.13 -0.04
C LEU A 23 8.94 3.27 -0.43
N ARG A 24 8.66 3.39 -1.73
CA ARG A 24 7.66 4.33 -2.26
C ARG A 24 6.49 3.55 -2.85
N LEU A 25 5.41 3.39 -2.09
CA LEU A 25 4.22 2.63 -2.51
C LEU A 25 3.19 3.48 -3.26
N ASN A 26 3.21 4.79 -3.07
CA ASN A 26 2.25 5.72 -3.65
C ASN A 26 2.91 7.09 -3.87
N PRO A 27 2.53 7.88 -4.89
CA PRO A 27 3.06 9.23 -5.09
C PRO A 27 2.93 10.14 -3.86
N ASN A 28 1.87 9.96 -3.07
CA ASN A 28 1.60 10.70 -1.84
C ASN A 28 2.27 10.13 -0.58
N LEU A 29 2.95 8.97 -0.67
CA LEU A 29 3.65 8.31 0.43
C LEU A 29 5.16 8.26 0.13
N TYR A 30 5.90 9.20 0.72
CA TYR A 30 7.32 9.39 0.42
C TYR A 30 8.17 8.38 1.19
N GLU A 31 9.35 8.08 0.64
CA GLU A 31 10.35 7.24 1.32
C GLU A 31 10.81 7.85 2.65
N SER A 32 10.79 9.18 2.78
CA SER A 32 11.05 9.89 4.04
C SER A 32 9.94 9.75 5.09
N GLY A 33 8.82 9.14 4.72
CA GLY A 33 7.62 9.04 5.55
C GLY A 33 6.72 10.27 5.51
N LYS A 34 7.02 11.27 4.68
CA LYS A 34 6.08 12.38 4.41
C LYS A 34 4.82 11.85 3.73
N VAL A 35 3.66 12.31 4.21
CA VAL A 35 2.34 12.04 3.65
C VAL A 35 1.79 13.31 3.01
N CYS A 36 1.39 13.23 1.74
CA CYS A 36 0.73 14.33 1.04
C CYS A 36 -0.79 14.14 1.10
N LEU A 37 -1.47 15.04 1.81
CA LEU A 37 -2.91 15.11 1.88
C LEU A 37 -3.32 16.55 2.17
N SER A 38 -4.36 17.05 1.51
CA SER A 38 -4.84 18.43 1.68
C SER A 38 -5.29 18.69 3.12
N LEU A 39 -5.93 17.71 3.77
CA LEU A 39 -6.32 17.75 5.18
C LEU A 39 -5.13 17.84 6.15
N LEU A 40 -3.91 17.58 5.68
CA LEU A 40 -2.68 17.68 6.47
C LEU A 40 -1.86 18.92 6.11
N ASN A 41 -2.41 19.81 5.28
CA ASN A 41 -1.72 20.98 4.71
C ASN A 41 -0.40 20.62 3.99
N THR A 42 -0.30 19.39 3.47
CA THR A 42 0.87 18.89 2.72
C THR A 42 0.61 18.72 1.23
N TRP A 43 -0.62 19.01 0.79
CA TRP A 43 -1.03 19.02 -0.61
C TRP A 43 -2.03 20.15 -0.86
N THR A 44 -2.19 20.56 -2.11
CA THR A 44 -3.18 21.55 -2.50
C THR A 44 -4.60 21.00 -2.33
N GLY A 45 -5.51 21.82 -1.81
CA GLY A 45 -6.93 21.52 -1.70
C GLY A 45 -7.74 22.81 -1.54
N THR A 46 -9.05 22.69 -1.61
CA THR A 46 -9.99 23.83 -1.59
C THR A 46 -11.14 23.58 -0.62
N GLY A 47 -11.63 24.64 0.01
CA GLY A 47 -12.81 24.58 0.88
C GLY A 47 -12.72 23.48 1.94
N PHE A 48 -13.61 22.49 1.86
CA PHE A 48 -13.72 21.37 2.81
C PHE A 48 -12.62 20.31 2.67
N GLU A 49 -11.77 20.40 1.65
CA GLU A 49 -10.61 19.49 1.47
C GLU A 49 -9.44 19.87 2.39
N VAL A 50 -9.42 21.10 2.91
CA VAL A 50 -8.37 21.64 3.79
C VAL A 50 -8.78 21.49 5.25
N TRP A 51 -7.80 21.31 6.14
CA TRP A 51 -8.06 21.18 7.57
C TRP A 51 -8.87 22.36 8.13
N ASN A 52 -9.98 22.05 8.78
CA ASN A 52 -10.83 23.00 9.47
C ASN A 52 -10.91 22.63 10.97
N PRO A 53 -10.47 23.50 11.89
CA PRO A 53 -10.46 23.21 13.33
C PRO A 53 -11.84 22.89 13.93
N GLY A 54 -12.92 23.40 13.32
CA GLY A 54 -14.29 23.23 13.80
C GLY A 54 -15.02 22.02 13.24
N THR A 55 -14.55 21.42 12.16
CA THR A 55 -15.25 20.31 11.48
C THR A 55 -14.37 19.13 11.09
N SER A 56 -13.06 19.32 11.00
CA SER A 56 -12.14 18.25 10.61
C SER A 56 -11.85 17.28 11.75
N THR A 57 -11.64 16.01 11.40
CA THR A 57 -11.35 14.95 12.39
C THR A 57 -10.21 14.04 11.96
N ILE A 58 -9.57 13.38 12.93
CA ILE A 58 -8.60 12.31 12.65
C ILE A 58 -9.28 11.18 11.84
N LEU A 59 -10.56 10.89 12.08
CA LEU A 59 -11.30 9.90 11.30
C LEU A 59 -11.33 10.27 9.82
N GLN A 60 -11.59 11.54 9.47
CA GLN A 60 -11.54 11.98 8.08
C GLN A 60 -10.14 11.80 7.48
N VAL A 61 -9.07 12.11 8.23
CA VAL A 61 -7.69 11.85 7.77
C VAL A 61 -7.49 10.36 7.45
N LEU A 62 -7.92 9.45 8.33
CA LEU A 62 -7.82 8.01 8.12
C LEU A 62 -8.64 7.53 6.92
N LEU A 63 -9.86 8.03 6.77
CA LEU A 63 -10.73 7.71 5.63
C LEU A 63 -10.14 8.23 4.32
N SER A 64 -9.57 9.43 4.31
CA SER A 64 -8.89 9.98 3.14
C SER A 64 -7.64 9.18 2.76
N LEU A 65 -6.86 8.70 3.73
CA LEU A 65 -5.74 7.79 3.45
C LEU A 65 -6.23 6.49 2.79
N GLN A 66 -7.30 5.89 3.29
CA GLN A 66 -7.87 4.67 2.70
C GLN A 66 -8.46 4.91 1.31
N ALA A 67 -9.26 5.95 1.13
CA ALA A 67 -10.02 6.18 -0.09
C ALA A 67 -9.19 6.83 -1.21
N LEU A 68 -8.31 7.77 -0.87
CA LEU A 68 -7.60 8.60 -1.86
C LEU A 68 -6.16 8.13 -2.08
N VAL A 69 -5.50 7.61 -1.05
CA VAL A 69 -4.08 7.22 -1.13
C VAL A 69 -3.93 5.72 -1.41
N LEU A 70 -4.57 4.85 -0.64
CA LEU A 70 -4.46 3.40 -0.77
C LEU A 70 -5.50 2.83 -1.75
N ASN A 71 -5.57 3.40 -2.96
CA ASN A 71 -6.56 3.05 -3.98
C ASN A 71 -6.04 2.02 -5.01
N GLU A 72 -6.91 1.60 -5.94
CA GLU A 72 -6.63 0.57 -6.96
C GLU A 72 -5.58 0.99 -8.01
N LYS A 73 -5.48 2.29 -8.33
CA LYS A 73 -4.61 2.82 -9.39
C LYS A 73 -3.76 4.01 -8.90
N PRO A 74 -2.86 3.79 -7.92
CA PRO A 74 -2.06 4.83 -7.27
C PRO A 74 -1.15 5.62 -8.23
N TYR A 75 -0.86 5.12 -9.43
CA TYR A 75 -0.15 5.86 -10.47
C TYR A 75 -0.78 7.23 -10.78
N PHE A 76 -2.12 7.30 -10.80
CA PHE A 76 -2.82 8.53 -11.13
C PHE A 76 -2.89 9.53 -9.97
N ASN A 77 -2.39 9.18 -8.79
CA ASN A 77 -2.22 10.13 -7.68
C ASN A 77 -1.05 11.11 -7.92
N GLU A 78 -0.23 10.88 -8.94
CA GLU A 78 0.85 11.79 -9.32
C GLU A 78 0.28 13.06 -9.98
N ALA A 79 0.84 14.21 -9.63
CA ALA A 79 0.32 15.48 -10.10
C ALA A 79 0.36 15.58 -11.64
N GLY A 80 -0.78 15.90 -12.24
CA GLY A 80 -0.91 16.08 -13.69
C GLY A 80 -1.15 14.79 -14.47
N TYR A 81 -1.25 13.63 -13.80
CA TYR A 81 -1.50 12.35 -14.47
C TYR A 81 -3.00 12.08 -14.69
N ASP A 82 -3.90 12.91 -14.15
CA ASP A 82 -5.35 12.82 -14.34
C ASP A 82 -5.75 12.78 -15.83
N THR A 83 -5.05 13.57 -16.65
CA THR A 83 -5.31 13.62 -18.11
C THR A 83 -4.96 12.32 -18.84
N GLN A 84 -4.21 11.42 -18.19
CA GLN A 84 -3.81 10.12 -18.74
C GLN A 84 -4.81 9.00 -18.41
N ILE A 85 -5.77 9.24 -17.52
CA ILE A 85 -6.80 8.26 -17.16
C ILE A 85 -7.57 7.85 -18.42
N GLY A 86 -7.75 6.53 -18.62
CA GLY A 86 -8.42 5.98 -19.80
C GLY A 86 -7.58 6.02 -21.10
N ARG A 87 -6.40 6.66 -21.11
CA ARG A 87 -5.47 6.56 -22.25
C ARG A 87 -4.70 5.25 -22.16
N ALA A 88 -4.50 4.59 -23.29
CA ALA A 88 -3.80 3.30 -23.36
C ALA A 88 -2.42 3.32 -22.67
N GLU A 89 -1.64 4.39 -22.84
CA GLU A 89 -0.33 4.53 -22.20
C GLU A 89 -0.44 4.76 -20.69
N GLY A 90 -1.40 5.58 -20.24
CA GLY A 90 -1.64 5.82 -18.81
C GLY A 90 -2.06 4.54 -18.08
N GLU A 91 -2.98 3.77 -18.67
CA GLU A 91 -3.41 2.49 -18.12
C GLU A 91 -2.27 1.47 -18.06
N LYS A 92 -1.42 1.41 -19.10
CA LYS A 92 -0.23 0.55 -19.13
C LYS A 92 0.78 0.92 -18.04
N ASN A 93 1.02 2.22 -17.83
CA ASN A 93 1.91 2.70 -16.77
C ASN A 93 1.33 2.44 -15.38
N SER A 94 0.01 2.55 -15.22
CA SER A 94 -0.70 2.21 -13.99
C SER A 94 -0.52 0.73 -13.61
N ILE A 95 -0.64 -0.18 -14.58
CA ILE A 95 -0.36 -1.62 -14.36
C ILE A 95 1.08 -1.83 -13.87
N SER A 96 2.05 -1.20 -14.55
CA SER A 96 3.47 -1.32 -14.18
C SER A 96 3.76 -0.73 -12.80
N TYR A 97 3.04 0.33 -12.41
CA TYR A 97 3.12 0.91 -11.08
C TYR A 97 2.56 -0.06 -10.02
N ASN A 98 1.40 -0.68 -10.29
CA ASN A 98 0.77 -1.64 -9.40
C ASN A 98 1.65 -2.86 -9.13
N GLU A 99 2.32 -3.38 -10.16
CA GLU A 99 3.31 -4.44 -10.02
C GLU A 99 4.42 -4.05 -9.03
N ASN A 100 5.01 -2.86 -9.19
CA ASN A 100 6.06 -2.37 -8.30
C ASN A 100 5.56 -2.08 -6.88
N ALA A 101 4.36 -1.50 -6.75
CA ALA A 101 3.71 -1.26 -5.47
C ALA A 101 3.45 -2.58 -4.74
N TYR A 102 3.00 -3.62 -5.44
CA TYR A 102 2.79 -4.94 -4.87
C TYR A 102 4.10 -5.58 -4.35
N LEU A 103 5.19 -5.51 -5.13
CA LEU A 103 6.51 -5.94 -4.67
C LEU A 103 6.96 -5.16 -3.41
N GLY A 104 6.67 -3.86 -3.37
CA GLY A 104 6.89 -3.02 -2.20
C GLY A 104 6.04 -3.44 -1.00
N THR A 105 4.78 -3.81 -1.21
CA THR A 105 3.89 -4.35 -0.18
C THR A 105 4.43 -5.67 0.38
N CYS A 106 4.87 -6.60 -0.46
CA CYS A 106 5.52 -7.84 -0.02
C CYS A 106 6.75 -7.57 0.87
N LYS A 107 7.59 -6.59 0.48
CA LYS A 107 8.73 -6.17 1.31
C LYS A 107 8.28 -5.54 2.63
N SER A 108 7.23 -4.72 2.61
CA SER A 108 6.65 -4.09 3.79
C SER A 108 6.12 -5.13 4.78
N ILE A 109 5.48 -6.20 4.29
CA ILE A 109 5.08 -7.35 5.10
C ILE A 109 6.31 -7.95 5.79
N LEU A 110 7.37 -8.28 5.05
CA LEU A 110 8.60 -8.82 5.64
C LEU A 110 9.21 -7.91 6.71
N TYR A 111 9.18 -6.58 6.51
CA TYR A 111 9.63 -5.62 7.52
C TYR A 111 8.75 -5.64 8.77
N LEU A 112 7.43 -5.65 8.63
CA LEU A 112 6.47 -5.71 9.74
C LEU A 112 6.61 -7.01 10.54
N LEU A 113 6.81 -8.15 9.86
CA LEU A 113 6.99 -9.43 10.53
C LEU A 113 8.32 -9.51 11.30
N ARG A 114 9.37 -8.88 10.77
CA ARG A 114 10.68 -8.83 11.43
C ARG A 114 10.73 -7.87 12.61
N LYS A 115 10.06 -6.72 12.48
CA LYS A 115 10.04 -5.67 13.52
C LYS A 115 8.65 -5.02 13.56
N PRO A 116 7.68 -5.66 14.23
CA PRO A 116 6.37 -5.08 14.42
C PRO A 116 6.48 -3.72 15.14
N PRO A 117 5.65 -2.72 14.79
CA PRO A 117 5.53 -1.51 15.57
C PRO A 117 5.08 -1.83 16.99
N LYS A 118 5.62 -1.11 17.96
CA LYS A 118 5.30 -1.27 19.37
C LYS A 118 3.78 -1.12 19.58
N HIS A 119 3.19 -2.03 20.35
CA HIS A 119 1.75 -2.09 20.63
C HIS A 119 0.87 -2.60 19.47
N PHE A 120 1.46 -2.95 18.33
CA PHE A 120 0.77 -3.54 17.18
C PHE A 120 1.15 -5.00 16.93
N GLU A 121 1.98 -5.60 17.77
CA GLU A 121 2.45 -6.99 17.64
C GLU A 121 1.28 -7.97 17.48
N GLY A 122 0.29 -7.90 18.38
CA GLY A 122 -0.89 -8.76 18.36
C GLY A 122 -1.77 -8.54 17.13
N LEU A 123 -1.96 -7.29 16.70
CA LEU A 123 -2.75 -6.98 15.51
C LEU A 123 -2.09 -7.52 14.24
N ILE A 124 -0.77 -7.37 14.13
CA ILE A 124 0.02 -7.90 13.01
C ILE A 124 -0.08 -9.42 12.98
N GLN A 125 0.07 -10.06 14.14
CA GLN A 125 -0.07 -11.51 14.26
C GLN A 125 -1.46 -11.97 13.80
N GLU A 126 -2.53 -11.43 14.38
CA GLU A 126 -3.91 -11.79 14.05
C GLU A 126 -4.23 -11.56 12.56
N HIS A 127 -3.77 -10.43 12.00
CA HIS A 127 -3.99 -10.11 10.60
C HIS A 127 -3.35 -11.17 9.68
N PHE A 128 -2.06 -11.48 9.87
CA PHE A 128 -1.36 -12.41 8.99
C PHE A 128 -1.72 -13.87 9.24
N GLU A 129 -2.14 -14.25 10.46
CA GLU A 129 -2.75 -15.58 10.70
C GLU A 129 -3.98 -15.80 9.81
N ARG A 130 -4.82 -14.77 9.64
CA ARG A 130 -6.03 -14.86 8.81
C ARG A 130 -5.78 -14.71 7.31
N HIS A 131 -4.78 -13.93 6.90
CA HIS A 131 -4.65 -13.49 5.50
C HIS A 131 -3.44 -14.07 4.77
N SER A 132 -2.47 -14.66 5.46
CA SER A 132 -1.26 -15.25 4.85
C SER A 132 -1.57 -16.22 3.71
N ARG A 133 -2.55 -17.10 3.88
CA ARG A 133 -2.97 -18.06 2.83
C ARG A 133 -3.43 -17.34 1.57
N HIS A 134 -4.25 -16.30 1.70
CA HIS A 134 -4.69 -15.49 0.56
C HIS A 134 -3.52 -14.75 -0.08
N ILE A 135 -2.63 -14.16 0.72
CA ILE A 135 -1.44 -13.45 0.23
C ILE A 135 -0.54 -14.40 -0.59
N LEU A 136 -0.28 -15.61 -0.07
CA LEU A 136 0.56 -16.60 -0.76
C LEU A 136 -0.11 -17.15 -2.02
N SER A 137 -1.43 -17.40 -1.98
CA SER A 137 -2.20 -17.79 -3.17
C SER A 137 -2.18 -16.71 -4.25
N ALA A 138 -2.36 -15.43 -3.88
CA ALA A 138 -2.26 -14.31 -4.81
C ALA A 138 -0.85 -14.22 -5.42
N CYS A 139 0.21 -14.39 -4.61
CA CYS A 139 1.56 -14.41 -5.13
C CYS A 139 1.77 -15.55 -6.15
N LYS A 140 1.27 -16.76 -5.90
CA LYS A 140 1.32 -17.88 -6.86
C LYS A 140 0.60 -17.53 -8.16
N ALA A 141 -0.65 -17.07 -8.08
CA ALA A 141 -1.42 -16.67 -9.25
C ALA A 141 -0.70 -15.60 -10.08
N TYR A 142 -0.09 -14.61 -9.42
CA TYR A 142 0.64 -13.53 -10.08
C TYR A 142 1.94 -13.99 -10.75
N MET A 143 2.65 -14.97 -10.17
CA MET A 143 3.81 -15.62 -10.80
C MET A 143 3.38 -16.43 -12.03
N GLU A 144 2.21 -17.06 -11.98
CA GLU A 144 1.61 -17.84 -13.07
C GLU A 144 0.99 -16.97 -14.18
N GLY A 145 0.87 -15.66 -13.95
CA GLY A 145 0.49 -14.68 -14.97
C GLY A 145 -0.85 -14.00 -14.75
N ALA A 146 -1.56 -14.27 -13.65
CA ALA A 146 -2.77 -13.52 -13.29
C ALA A 146 -2.43 -12.04 -13.04
N PRO A 147 -3.23 -11.09 -13.53
CA PRO A 147 -2.94 -9.66 -13.36
C PRO A 147 -2.97 -9.26 -11.88
N THR A 148 -2.03 -8.40 -11.47
CA THR A 148 -1.97 -7.86 -10.10
C THR A 148 -3.29 -7.19 -9.73
N GLY A 149 -3.86 -7.55 -8.57
CA GLY A 149 -5.18 -7.08 -8.11
C GLY A 149 -6.34 -8.04 -8.40
N PHE A 150 -6.14 -9.14 -9.14
CA PHE A 150 -7.19 -10.11 -9.45
C PHE A 150 -6.79 -11.53 -9.04
N GLU A 151 -7.66 -12.26 -8.35
CA GLU A 151 -7.39 -13.65 -7.95
C GLU A 151 -7.46 -14.64 -9.13
N THR A 152 -8.00 -14.25 -10.28
CA THR A 152 -8.17 -15.11 -11.46
C THR A 152 -7.75 -14.43 -12.77
N CYS A 153 -7.21 -15.22 -13.70
CA CYS A 153 -6.96 -14.78 -15.07
C CYS A 153 -8.30 -14.57 -15.78
N THR A 154 -8.60 -13.35 -16.22
CA THR A 154 -9.66 -13.12 -17.20
C THR A 154 -9.09 -13.29 -18.60
N GLU A 155 -9.85 -13.88 -19.54
CA GLU A 155 -9.41 -14.23 -20.91
C GLU A 155 -8.89 -13.04 -21.75
N HIS A 156 -9.03 -11.81 -21.24
CA HIS A 156 -8.61 -10.57 -21.89
C HIS A 156 -7.55 -9.77 -21.13
N ALA A 157 -7.11 -10.23 -19.95
CA ALA A 157 -6.06 -9.54 -19.21
C ALA A 157 -4.69 -9.86 -19.78
N LYS A 158 -3.93 -8.83 -20.17
CA LYS A 158 -2.48 -8.97 -20.38
C LYS A 158 -1.86 -9.33 -19.02
N GLY A 159 -1.21 -10.48 -18.96
CA GLY A 159 -0.53 -10.94 -17.74
C GLY A 159 0.61 -10.02 -17.32
N ASN A 160 1.11 -10.24 -16.09
CA ASN A 160 2.15 -9.37 -15.52
C ASN A 160 3.46 -9.39 -16.32
N SER A 161 4.24 -8.32 -16.19
CA SER A 161 5.56 -8.19 -16.78
C SER A 161 6.50 -9.32 -16.33
N ALA A 162 7.45 -9.70 -17.20
CA ALA A 162 8.45 -10.72 -16.85
C ALA A 162 9.33 -10.27 -15.67
N GLY A 163 9.68 -8.98 -15.61
CA GLY A 163 10.48 -8.43 -14.52
C GLY A 163 9.79 -8.54 -13.16
N PHE A 164 8.48 -8.23 -13.11
CA PHE A 164 7.69 -8.40 -11.90
C PHE A 164 7.66 -9.86 -11.44
N ARG A 165 7.37 -10.81 -12.34
CA ARG A 165 7.32 -12.25 -12.00
C ARG A 165 8.64 -12.75 -11.42
N ILE A 166 9.76 -12.43 -12.05
CA ILE A 166 11.11 -12.81 -11.57
C ILE A 166 11.39 -12.24 -10.17
N MET A 167 10.96 -11.01 -9.91
CA MET A 167 11.17 -10.38 -8.59
C MET A 167 10.25 -10.98 -7.52
N LEU A 168 9.01 -11.32 -7.89
CA LEU A 168 8.07 -11.96 -7.00
C LEU A 168 8.52 -13.39 -6.64
N GLU A 169 9.02 -14.16 -7.61
CA GLU A 169 9.62 -15.49 -7.39
C GLU A 169 10.77 -15.46 -6.37
N LYS A 170 11.55 -14.37 -6.33
CA LYS A 170 12.61 -14.17 -5.34
C LYS A 170 12.09 -13.77 -3.95
N LEU A 171 10.94 -13.10 -3.88
CA LEU A 171 10.32 -12.68 -2.62
C LEU A 171 9.43 -13.76 -2.00
N PHE A 172 8.79 -14.58 -2.84
CA PHE A 172 7.86 -15.63 -2.43
C PHE A 172 8.42 -16.57 -1.36
N PRO A 173 9.60 -17.21 -1.52
CA PRO A 173 10.12 -18.11 -0.49
C PRO A 173 10.41 -17.38 0.83
N LYS A 174 10.79 -16.09 0.78
CA LYS A 174 11.01 -15.29 1.99
C LYS A 174 9.70 -15.02 2.74
N LEU A 175 8.60 -14.82 2.01
CA LEU A 175 7.27 -14.67 2.61
C LEU A 175 6.81 -15.98 3.26
N VAL A 176 6.97 -17.11 2.57
CA VAL A 176 6.64 -18.43 3.10
C VAL A 176 7.43 -18.73 4.38
N GLU A 177 8.74 -18.45 4.37
CA GLU A 177 9.61 -18.60 5.54
C GLU A 177 9.16 -17.69 6.70
N ALA A 178 8.90 -16.41 6.41
CA ALA A 178 8.48 -15.45 7.42
C ALA A 178 7.14 -15.83 8.08
N PHE A 179 6.15 -16.28 7.30
CA PHE A 179 4.88 -16.76 7.85
C PHE A 179 5.02 -18.08 8.61
N SER A 180 5.85 -19.00 8.13
CA SER A 180 6.14 -20.26 8.85
C SER A 180 6.78 -19.99 10.22
N ASN A 181 7.67 -19.00 10.31
CA ASN A 181 8.29 -18.58 11.58
C ASN A 181 7.28 -17.99 12.58
N MET A 182 6.13 -17.48 12.09
CA MET A 182 5.01 -17.07 12.94
C MET A 182 4.12 -18.24 13.37
N ARG A 183 4.51 -19.49 13.08
CA ARG A 183 3.71 -20.71 13.29
C ARG A 183 2.42 -20.75 12.47
N ILE A 184 2.39 -20.05 11.35
CA ILE A 184 1.29 -20.11 10.41
C ILE A 184 1.52 -21.31 9.48
N ASP A 185 0.53 -22.18 9.32
CA ASP A 185 0.62 -23.34 8.44
C ASP A 185 0.65 -22.92 6.97
N CYS A 186 1.84 -23.03 6.38
CA CYS A 186 2.11 -22.73 4.98
C CYS A 186 2.53 -23.98 4.18
N MET A 187 2.28 -25.21 4.66
CA MET A 187 2.79 -26.44 4.03
C MET A 187 2.38 -26.61 2.56
N GLN A 188 1.24 -26.08 2.14
CA GLN A 188 0.78 -26.09 0.74
C GLN A 188 1.55 -25.14 -0.20
N PHE A 189 2.47 -24.32 0.34
CA PHE A 189 3.23 -23.31 -0.39
C PHE A 189 4.75 -23.54 -0.36
N ILE A 190 5.21 -24.52 0.42
CA ILE A 190 6.59 -25.04 0.44
C ILE A 190 6.73 -26.05 -0.70
#